data_AF-B6A860-F1
#
_entry.id   AF-B6A860-F1
#
_cell.length_a   1.000
_cell.length_b   1.000
_cell.length_c   1.000
_cell.angle_alpha   90.00
_cell.angle_beta   90.00
_cell.angle_gamma   90.00
#
_symmetry.space_group_name_H-M   'P 1'
#
loop_
_entity.id
_entity.type
_entity.pdbx_description
1 polymer ?
#
loop_
_entity_poly.entity_id
_entity_poly.type
_entity_poly.pdbx_seq_one_letter_code
_entity_poly.pdbx_strand_id
1 'polypeptide(L)'
;GLQPNWLNADILINTDSEQEGEIYMGCAGGIDFITTLPLQREAVPAGYQTLKLIVKGLKGGHSGADIHLGLGNANKLLARFLFEHEAELGLRVLDLNGGTLRNAIPREGFAILAVAADKVDHLKTTDSGLF
;
A
#
# COMPACT_ATOMS: atom_id res chain seq x y z
N GLY A 1 -24.17 10.07 -18.36
CA GLY A 1 -23.98 9.03 -19.38
C GLY A 1 -24.49 9.51 -20.72
N LEU A 2 -24.35 8.70 -21.77
CA LEU A 2 -24.94 8.97 -23.09
C LEU A 2 -26.46 9.13 -22.98
N GLN A 3 -27.05 10.01 -23.78
CA GLN A 3 -28.49 10.19 -23.85
C GLN A 3 -29.18 8.95 -24.45
N PRO A 4 -30.46 8.69 -24.11
CA PRO A 4 -31.24 7.66 -24.78
C PRO A 4 -31.26 7.88 -26.31
N ASN A 5 -31.19 6.79 -27.09
CA ASN A 5 -31.24 6.77 -28.56
C ASN A 5 -30.06 7.46 -29.29
N TRP A 6 -28.93 7.68 -28.61
CA TRP A 6 -27.77 8.31 -29.27
C TRP A 6 -26.95 7.34 -30.13
N LEU A 7 -26.95 6.06 -29.78
CA LEU A 7 -26.31 4.97 -30.54
C LEU A 7 -27.39 3.98 -31.01
N ASN A 8 -27.42 3.72 -32.31
CA ASN A 8 -28.42 2.83 -32.95
C ASN A 8 -27.79 1.56 -33.55
N ALA A 9 -26.49 1.34 -33.37
CA ALA A 9 -25.78 0.19 -33.92
C ALA A 9 -25.87 -1.01 -32.97
N ASP A 10 -26.00 -2.22 -33.54
CA ASP A 10 -26.08 -3.48 -32.77
C ASP A 10 -24.70 -4.01 -32.35
N ILE A 11 -23.61 -3.47 -32.91
CA ILE A 11 -22.24 -3.93 -32.69
C ILE A 11 -21.36 -2.74 -32.31
N LEU A 12 -20.59 -2.91 -31.23
CA LEU A 12 -19.53 -1.98 -30.81
C LEU A 12 -18.19 -2.72 -30.82
N ILE A 13 -17.24 -2.19 -31.59
CA ILE A 13 -15.84 -2.65 -31.55
C ILE A 13 -15.06 -1.60 -30.76
N ASN A 14 -14.64 -1.97 -29.56
CA ASN A 14 -13.76 -1.14 -28.76
C ASN A 14 -12.32 -1.28 -29.31
N THR A 15 -11.62 -0.16 -29.50
CA THR A 15 -10.25 -0.11 -30.04
C THR A 15 -9.22 0.29 -28.99
N ASP A 16 -9.57 0.19 -27.72
CA ASP A 16 -8.77 0.58 -26.55
C ASP A 16 -8.01 -0.63 -25.96
N SER A 17 -7.78 -1.67 -26.77
CA SER A 17 -6.93 -2.80 -26.39
C SER A 17 -5.46 -2.43 -26.59
N GLU A 18 -4.64 -2.63 -25.56
CA GLU A 18 -3.21 -2.31 -25.61
C GLU A 18 -2.33 -3.47 -26.14
N GLN A 19 -2.92 -4.64 -26.42
CA GLN A 19 -2.19 -5.84 -26.84
C GLN A 19 -2.70 -6.41 -28.16
N GLU A 20 -1.79 -6.54 -29.13
CA GLU A 20 -2.11 -7.10 -30.45
C GLU A 20 -2.37 -8.61 -30.39
N GLY A 21 -3.37 -9.08 -31.13
CA GLY A 21 -3.72 -10.51 -31.20
C GLY A 21 -4.59 -11.00 -30.05
N GLU A 22 -5.00 -10.11 -29.12
CA GLU A 22 -5.90 -10.42 -28.02
C GLU A 22 -7.28 -9.81 -28.25
N ILE A 23 -8.32 -10.56 -27.90
CA ILE A 23 -9.71 -10.10 -27.95
C ILE A 23 -10.24 -10.04 -26.52
N TYR A 24 -10.60 -8.85 -26.06
CA TYR A 24 -11.22 -8.65 -24.76
C TYR A 24 -12.74 -8.73 -24.86
N MET A 25 -13.33 -9.68 -24.14
CA MET A 25 -14.78 -9.91 -24.10
C MET A 25 -15.43 -9.41 -22.79
N GLY A 26 -14.67 -8.79 -21.91
CA GLY A 26 -15.16 -8.24 -20.66
C GLY A 26 -14.06 -7.58 -19.84
N CYS A 27 -14.47 -6.73 -18.90
CA CYS A 27 -13.58 -6.07 -17.95
C CYS A 27 -14.17 -6.13 -16.54
N ALA A 28 -13.32 -5.94 -15.53
CA ALA A 28 -13.78 -5.75 -14.16
C ALA A 28 -14.39 -4.35 -13.97
N GLY A 29 -15.42 -4.24 -13.14
CA GLY A 29 -15.86 -2.95 -12.60
C GLY A 29 -14.89 -2.41 -11.55
N GLY A 30 -15.07 -1.16 -11.14
CA GLY A 30 -14.23 -0.52 -10.12
C GLY A 30 -15.03 0.40 -9.20
N ILE A 31 -14.63 0.48 -7.94
CA ILE A 31 -15.13 1.44 -6.96
C ILE A 31 -13.98 1.90 -6.07
N ASP A 32 -13.95 3.19 -5.75
CA ASP A 32 -13.01 3.75 -4.79
C ASP A 32 -13.53 3.57 -3.36
N PHE A 33 -12.65 3.10 -2.47
CA PHE A 33 -12.93 3.01 -1.05
C PHE A 33 -11.88 3.78 -0.25
N ILE A 34 -12.33 4.68 0.61
CA ILE A 34 -11.47 5.50 1.47
C ILE A 34 -11.85 5.20 2.93
N THR A 35 -10.87 4.77 3.72
CA THR A 35 -11.01 4.63 5.17
C THR A 35 -10.27 5.76 5.86
N THR A 36 -10.98 6.49 6.74
CA THR A 36 -10.39 7.52 7.59
C THR A 36 -10.54 7.10 9.03
N LEU A 37 -9.42 6.99 9.75
CA LEU A 37 -9.41 6.63 11.17
C LEU A 37 -9.19 7.89 12.01
N PRO A 38 -9.97 8.10 13.09
CA PRO A 38 -9.71 9.19 14.02
C PRO A 38 -8.38 8.96 14.73
N LEU A 39 -7.57 10.01 14.84
CA LEU A 39 -6.26 9.97 15.47
C LEU A 39 -6.26 10.80 16.75
N GLN A 40 -5.81 10.18 17.84
CA GLN A 40 -5.42 10.87 19.06
C GLN A 40 -3.89 10.87 19.16
N ARG A 41 -3.31 11.99 19.58
CA ARG A 41 -1.86 12.16 19.70
C ARG A 41 -1.50 12.35 21.16
N GLU A 42 -0.44 11.68 21.59
CA GLU A 42 0.22 11.88 22.87
C GLU A 42 1.67 12.34 22.66
N ALA A 43 2.26 12.95 23.68
CA ALA A 43 3.68 13.29 23.65
C ALA A 43 4.53 12.01 23.69
N VAL A 44 5.64 12.00 22.95
CA VAL A 44 6.59 10.88 23.01
C VAL A 44 7.18 10.81 24.42
N PRO A 45 7.13 9.66 25.10
CA PRO A 45 7.68 9.53 26.45
C PRO A 45 9.19 9.79 26.51
N ALA A 46 9.68 10.23 27.67
CA ALA A 46 11.11 10.37 27.89
C ALA A 46 11.83 9.02 27.76
N GLY A 47 13.06 9.03 27.23
CA GLY A 47 13.85 7.82 27.02
C GLY A 47 13.51 7.04 25.75
N TYR A 48 12.64 7.57 24.88
CA TYR A 48 12.38 7.00 23.56
C TYR A 48 13.30 7.63 22.50
N GLN A 49 13.69 6.82 21.51
CA GLN A 49 14.40 7.25 20.32
C GLN A 49 13.50 7.16 19.09
N THR A 50 13.65 8.11 18.18
CA THR A 50 12.87 8.14 16.93
C THR A 50 13.69 7.53 15.79
N LEU A 51 13.07 6.65 15.01
CA LEU A 51 13.66 6.01 13.84
C LEU A 51 12.73 6.12 12.64
N LYS A 52 13.31 6.04 11.44
CA LYS A 52 12.57 5.99 10.18
C LYS A 52 12.69 4.58 9.58
N LEU A 53 11.57 3.86 9.56
CA LEU A 53 11.44 2.59 8.86
C LEU A 53 11.07 2.84 7.41
N ILE A 54 11.76 2.16 6.49
CA ILE A 54 11.59 2.35 5.05
C ILE A 54 11.46 1.00 4.37
N VAL A 55 10.32 0.76 3.73
CA VAL A 55 10.14 -0.34 2.78
C VAL A 55 10.24 0.28 1.39
N LYS A 56 11.21 -0.13 0.59
CA LYS A 56 11.42 0.39 -0.77
C LYS A 56 11.96 -0.69 -1.70
N GLY A 57 11.94 -0.41 -3.00
CA GLY A 57 12.50 -1.32 -4.01
C GLY A 57 11.57 -2.47 -4.41
N LEU A 58 10.31 -2.46 -3.98
CA LEU A 58 9.33 -3.41 -4.48
C LEU A 58 9.03 -3.12 -5.96
N LYS A 59 8.65 -4.17 -6.69
CA LYS A 59 8.38 -4.10 -8.13
C LYS A 59 7.27 -3.10 -8.45
N GLY A 60 6.17 -3.16 -7.70
CA GLY A 60 4.94 -2.45 -8.03
C GLY A 60 4.31 -2.95 -9.32
N GLY A 61 3.26 -2.30 -9.76
CA GLY A 61 2.50 -2.70 -10.95
C GLY A 61 1.12 -2.08 -10.96
N HIS A 62 0.35 -2.38 -12.00
CA HIS A 62 -1.04 -1.98 -12.10
C HIS A 62 -1.93 -2.81 -11.17
N SER A 63 -2.66 -2.16 -10.27
CA SER A 63 -3.48 -2.82 -9.24
C SER A 63 -4.59 -3.74 -9.75
N GLY A 64 -4.99 -3.60 -11.02
CA GLY A 64 -5.88 -4.53 -11.74
C GLY A 64 -5.08 -5.60 -12.47
N ALA A 65 -4.50 -5.24 -13.63
CA ALA A 65 -3.74 -6.16 -14.49
C ALA A 65 -2.68 -7.00 -13.77
N ASP A 66 -1.90 -6.45 -12.83
CA ASP A 66 -0.77 -7.15 -12.20
C ASP A 66 -1.13 -7.81 -10.85
N ILE A 67 -2.37 -7.73 -10.37
CA ILE A 67 -2.72 -8.19 -9.01
C ILE A 67 -2.51 -9.70 -8.81
N HIS A 68 -2.65 -10.46 -9.89
CA HIS A 68 -2.50 -11.91 -9.90
C HIS A 68 -1.04 -12.37 -9.76
N LEU A 69 -0.06 -11.47 -9.93
CA LEU A 69 1.37 -11.79 -9.90
C LEU A 69 1.96 -11.91 -8.48
N GLY A 70 1.16 -11.69 -7.43
CA GLY A 70 1.60 -11.83 -6.04
C GLY A 70 2.68 -10.81 -5.62
N LEU A 71 2.66 -9.62 -6.22
CA LEU A 71 3.65 -8.57 -5.94
C LEU A 71 3.49 -7.99 -4.54
N GLY A 72 4.63 -7.68 -3.90
CA GLY A 72 4.65 -7.06 -2.57
C GLY A 72 4.00 -5.68 -2.57
N ASN A 73 3.26 -5.39 -1.50
CA ASN A 73 2.65 -4.08 -1.24
C ASN A 73 3.32 -3.44 -0.02
N ALA A 74 4.02 -2.32 -0.22
CA ALA A 74 4.79 -1.67 0.84
C ALA A 74 3.94 -1.27 2.06
N ASN A 75 2.72 -0.78 1.84
CA ASN A 75 1.83 -0.36 2.91
C ASN A 75 1.40 -1.55 3.78
N LYS A 76 1.09 -2.69 3.14
CA LYS A 76 0.71 -3.92 3.85
C LYS A 76 1.88 -4.52 4.63
N LEU A 77 3.08 -4.49 4.06
CA LEU A 77 4.29 -4.97 4.73
C LEU A 77 4.63 -4.12 5.96
N LEU A 78 4.57 -2.79 5.84
CA LEU A 78 4.74 -1.90 7.00
C LEU A 78 3.71 -2.15 8.08
N ALA A 79 2.43 -2.22 7.72
CA ALA A 79 1.37 -2.48 8.69
C ALA A 79 1.55 -3.83 9.39
N ARG A 80 2.00 -4.86 8.64
CA ARG A 80 2.31 -6.17 9.20
C ARG A 80 3.46 -6.13 10.19
N PHE A 81 4.58 -5.50 9.83
CA PHE A 81 5.73 -5.30 10.72
C PHE A 81 5.31 -4.61 12.01
N LEU A 82 4.55 -3.51 11.90
CA LEU A 82 4.08 -2.76 13.07
C LEU A 82 3.20 -3.62 13.96
N PHE A 83 2.28 -4.39 13.37
CA PHE A 83 1.38 -5.26 14.12
C PHE A 83 2.11 -6.41 14.83
N GLU A 84 3.07 -7.05 14.16
CA GLU A 84 3.80 -8.20 14.71
C GLU A 84 4.75 -7.80 15.86
N HIS A 85 5.29 -6.58 15.84
CA HIS A 85 6.30 -6.14 16.81
C HIS A 85 5.80 -5.12 17.86
N GLU A 86 4.54 -4.67 17.78
CA GLU A 86 4.00 -3.68 18.73
C GLU A 86 4.06 -4.19 20.19
N ALA A 87 3.60 -5.42 20.45
CA ALA A 87 3.51 -5.95 21.81
C ALA A 87 4.89 -6.14 22.47
N GLU A 88 5.90 -6.53 21.69
CA GLU A 88 7.26 -6.76 22.18
C GLU A 88 8.03 -5.46 22.35
N LEU A 89 7.96 -4.57 21.36
CA LEU A 89 8.80 -3.37 21.32
C LEU A 89 8.12 -2.13 21.92
N GLY A 90 6.80 -2.13 22.07
CA GLY A 90 6.03 -0.98 22.51
C GLY A 90 6.11 0.18 21.52
N LEU A 91 6.08 -0.12 20.22
CA LEU A 91 6.26 0.87 19.16
C LEU A 91 5.21 1.98 19.23
N ARG A 92 5.64 3.21 18.97
CA ARG A 92 4.76 4.38 18.82
C ARG A 92 4.89 4.92 17.40
N VAL A 93 3.78 5.04 16.68
CA VAL A 93 3.76 5.54 15.30
C VAL A 93 3.56 7.06 15.32
N LEU A 94 4.53 7.81 14.80
CA LEU A 94 4.47 9.26 14.70
C LEU A 94 3.90 9.69 13.34
N ASP A 95 4.25 8.93 12.30
CA ASP A 95 3.85 9.15 10.92
C ASP A 95 3.88 7.83 10.14
N LEU A 96 2.95 7.65 9.19
CA LEU A 96 2.87 6.47 8.31
C LEU A 96 2.35 6.91 6.94
N ASN A 97 3.17 6.75 5.91
CA ASN A 97 2.87 7.18 4.55
C ASN A 97 3.39 6.16 3.54
N GLY A 98 2.64 5.91 2.47
CA GLY A 98 3.13 5.03 1.41
C GLY A 98 2.17 4.86 0.24
N GLY A 99 2.71 4.40 -0.89
CA GLY A 99 2.02 4.41 -2.17
C GLY A 99 2.04 5.80 -2.84
N THR A 100 1.53 5.85 -4.07
CA THR A 100 1.51 7.07 -4.90
C THR A 100 0.13 7.31 -5.51
N LEU A 101 -0.41 6.30 -6.18
CA LEU A 101 -1.70 6.33 -6.86
C LEU A 101 -2.54 5.12 -6.46
N ARG A 102 -3.86 5.26 -6.55
CA ARG A 102 -4.84 4.24 -6.17
C ARG A 102 -4.73 2.99 -7.04
N ASN A 103 -4.47 3.21 -8.33
CA ASN A 103 -4.40 2.16 -9.34
C ASN A 103 -3.01 1.51 -9.43
N ALA A 104 -2.07 1.86 -8.55
CA ALA A 104 -0.71 1.32 -8.53
C ALA A 104 -0.45 0.54 -7.24
N ILE A 105 0.13 -0.65 -7.37
CA ILE A 105 0.60 -1.45 -6.22
C ILE A 105 1.76 -0.67 -5.55
N PRO A 106 1.64 -0.29 -4.26
CA PRO A 106 2.63 0.53 -3.56
C PRO A 106 4.02 -0.10 -3.53
N ARG A 107 4.98 0.62 -4.12
CA ARG A 107 6.39 0.22 -4.21
C ARG A 107 7.23 0.59 -2.99
N GLU A 108 6.83 1.69 -2.37
CA GLU A 108 7.54 2.30 -1.27
C GLU A 108 6.56 2.74 -0.19
N GLY A 109 7.02 2.66 1.05
CA GLY A 109 6.32 3.13 2.23
C GLY A 109 7.33 3.51 3.32
N PHE A 110 6.90 4.41 4.19
CA PHE A 110 7.70 5.04 5.22
C PHE A 110 6.89 5.12 6.51
N ALA A 111 7.53 4.79 7.63
CA ALA A 111 6.97 5.02 8.95
C ALA A 111 8.01 5.73 9.83
N ILE A 112 7.58 6.75 10.58
CA ILE A 112 8.38 7.34 11.65
C ILE A 112 7.88 6.73 12.95
N LEU A 113 8.79 6.08 13.67
CA LEU A 113 8.49 5.34 14.88
C LEU A 113 9.28 5.90 16.05
N ALA A 114 8.72 5.82 17.25
CA ALA A 114 9.44 5.97 18.49
C ALA A 114 9.43 4.64 19.26
N VAL A 115 10.58 4.29 19.83
CA VAL A 115 10.80 3.07 20.62
C VAL A 115 11.67 3.39 21.82
N ALA A 116 11.50 2.67 22.93
CA ALA A 116 12.35 2.84 24.11
C ALA A 116 13.84 2.63 23.75
N ALA A 117 14.72 3.46 24.30
CA ALA A 117 16.13 3.50 23.91
C ALA A 117 16.87 2.16 24.11
N ASP A 118 16.47 1.39 25.12
CA ASP A 118 17.00 0.05 25.44
C ASP A 118 16.54 -1.03 24.45
N LYS A 119 15.51 -0.75 23.64
CA LYS A 119 14.96 -1.69 22.64
C LYS A 119 15.35 -1.36 21.20
N VAL A 120 16.12 -0.30 20.98
CA VAL A 120 16.55 0.13 19.64
C VAL A 120 17.38 -0.93 18.92
N ASP A 121 18.30 -1.57 19.64
CA ASP A 121 19.16 -2.58 19.03
C ASP A 121 18.38 -3.85 18.68
N HIS A 122 17.40 -4.22 19.50
CA HIS A 122 16.47 -5.31 19.18
C HIS A 122 15.73 -5.01 17.88
N LEU A 123 15.11 -3.82 17.76
CA LEU A 123 14.40 -3.39 16.54
C LEU A 123 15.29 -3.50 15.29
N LYS A 124 16.56 -3.10 15.37
CA LYS A 124 17.51 -3.17 14.25
C LYS A 124 17.89 -4.61 13.88
N THR A 125 17.95 -5.52 14.84
CA THR A 125 18.26 -6.92 14.57
C THR A 125 17.07 -7.67 13.97
N THR A 126 15.85 -7.29 14.31
CA THR A 126 14.61 -7.89 13.80
C THR A 126 14.42 -7.67 12.29
N ASP A 127 14.97 -6.58 11.73
CA ASP A 127 14.97 -6.33 10.28
C ASP A 127 15.71 -7.41 9.45
N SER A 128 16.59 -8.21 10.07
CA SER A 128 17.39 -9.22 9.36
C SER A 128 16.59 -10.44 8.87
N GLY A 129 15.34 -10.61 9.33
CA GLY A 129 14.56 -11.84 9.15
C GLY A 129 13.27 -11.70 8.33
N LEU A 130 12.97 -10.53 7.78
CA LEU A 130 11.65 -10.22 7.25
C LEU A 130 11.53 -10.18 5.72
N PHE A 131 12.56 -10.58 4.97
CA PHE A 131 12.49 -10.83 3.52
C PHE A 131 13.41 -11.97 3.09
#